data_AF-L7VA09-F1
#
_entry.id   AF-L7VA09-F1
#
_cell.length_a   1.000
_cell.length_b   1.000
_cell.length_c   1.000
_cell.angle_alpha   90.00
_cell.angle_beta   90.00
_cell.angle_gamma   90.00
#
_symmetry.space_group_name_H-M   'P 1'
#
loop_
_entity.id
_entity.type
_entity.pdbx_description
1 polymer ?
#
loop_
_entity_poly.entity_id
_entity_poly.type
_entity_poly.pdbx_seq_one_letter_code
_entity_poly.pdbx_strand_id
1 'polypeptide(L)'
;MAGGMAAVTKHARLLIGAVVLPLHDPVLVAEQIAIADLMSGGRINVTFGAGYVASEFAMFGKSLADRAKLMDSGIETIIRALRGETFEADGRPVCVRPLPIQKPEEIILVGGGVKASARRAARFGLGFLPMVPDLVDVYLEECRKHGREPGLYFRPMLIPISIHLCEDPERGWAAIERHAIHVITEYAKWAEQEGDASNSPFKSLTDPAVLRQAGLFAAWTPDDLLARVPDVVDRSGFAFQPLLGGLSPEEGWKSLKLLEQTMPKLKAAIAALD
;
A
#
# COMPACT_ATOMS: atom_id res chain seq x y z
N MET A 1 -14.38 0.31 6.18
CA MET A 1 -14.21 1.15 4.97
C MET A 1 -14.24 0.34 3.67
N ALA A 2 -13.39 -0.69 3.50
CA ALA A 2 -13.36 -1.50 2.27
C ALA A 2 -14.73 -2.06 1.84
N GLY A 3 -15.52 -2.61 2.76
CA GLY A 3 -16.89 -3.07 2.47
C GLY A 3 -17.83 -1.98 1.94
N GLY A 4 -17.70 -0.74 2.43
CA GLY A 4 -18.47 0.41 1.90
C GLY A 4 -18.08 0.76 0.48
N MET A 5 -16.77 0.76 0.17
CA MET A 5 -16.27 0.98 -1.19
C MET A 5 -16.63 -0.17 -2.14
N ALA A 6 -16.63 -1.41 -1.65
CA ALA A 6 -17.04 -2.59 -2.40
C ALA A 6 -18.50 -2.49 -2.85
N ALA A 7 -19.40 -2.00 -1.98
CA ALA A 7 -20.82 -1.87 -2.27
C ALA A 7 -21.14 -0.85 -3.38
N VAL A 8 -20.29 0.16 -3.57
CA VAL A 8 -20.50 1.26 -4.54
C VAL A 8 -19.60 1.17 -5.77
N THR A 9 -18.80 0.10 -5.92
CA THR A 9 -17.91 -0.10 -7.06
C THR A 9 -18.09 -1.48 -7.68
N LYS A 10 -17.88 -1.59 -9.00
CA LYS A 10 -18.04 -2.87 -9.73
C LYS A 10 -16.72 -3.46 -10.24
N HIS A 11 -15.76 -2.61 -10.59
CA HIS A 11 -14.54 -3.05 -11.31
C HIS A 11 -13.24 -2.67 -10.60
N ALA A 12 -13.23 -1.60 -9.80
CA ALA A 12 -12.04 -1.17 -9.08
C ALA A 12 -11.56 -2.26 -8.11
N ARG A 13 -10.27 -2.58 -8.11
CA ARG A 13 -9.66 -3.38 -7.04
C ARG A 13 -9.48 -2.51 -5.79
N LEU A 14 -9.63 -3.11 -4.62
CA LEU A 14 -9.56 -2.44 -3.33
C LEU A 14 -8.36 -2.96 -2.56
N LEU A 15 -7.26 -2.21 -2.60
CA LEU A 15 -6.05 -2.54 -1.85
C LEU A 15 -6.06 -1.83 -0.49
N ILE A 16 -5.97 -2.60 0.60
CA ILE A 16 -5.72 -2.08 1.94
C ILE A 16 -4.21 -2.03 2.16
N GLY A 17 -3.60 -0.85 2.01
CA GLY A 17 -2.18 -0.60 2.24
C GLY A 17 -1.97 0.33 3.44
N ALA A 18 -1.80 -0.17 4.67
CA ALA A 18 -1.69 -1.57 5.08
C ALA A 18 -2.40 -1.82 6.44
N VAL A 19 -2.66 -3.09 6.77
CA VAL A 19 -3.02 -3.51 8.13
C VAL A 19 -1.72 -3.75 8.92
N VAL A 20 -1.55 -3.06 10.05
CA VAL A 20 -0.43 -3.28 10.97
C VAL A 20 -0.70 -4.55 11.78
N LEU A 21 -0.52 -5.70 11.12
CA LEU A 21 -0.99 -7.00 11.61
C LEU A 21 -0.59 -7.32 13.06
N PRO A 22 0.64 -6.99 13.54
CA PRO A 22 1.00 -7.24 14.93
C PRO A 22 0.08 -6.59 15.96
N LEU A 23 -0.68 -5.54 15.63
CA LEU A 23 -1.59 -4.85 16.55
C LEU A 23 -3.00 -5.47 16.60
N HIS A 24 -3.31 -6.47 15.77
CA HIS A 24 -4.66 -7.03 15.64
C HIS A 24 -4.75 -8.51 16.08
N ASP A 25 -5.96 -8.97 16.35
CA ASP A 25 -6.27 -10.41 16.44
C ASP A 25 -6.34 -10.99 15.01
N PRO A 26 -5.47 -11.97 14.66
CA PRO A 26 -5.44 -12.54 13.32
C PRO A 26 -6.73 -13.27 12.92
N VAL A 27 -7.48 -13.84 13.87
CA VAL A 27 -8.76 -14.52 13.56
C VAL A 27 -9.82 -13.50 13.14
N LEU A 28 -9.90 -12.37 13.85
CA LEU A 28 -10.79 -11.27 13.50
C LEU A 28 -10.42 -10.69 12.12
N VAL A 29 -9.12 -10.51 11.86
CA VAL A 29 -8.64 -10.03 10.55
C VAL A 29 -9.02 -11.01 9.44
N ALA A 30 -8.88 -12.33 9.65
CA ALA A 30 -9.27 -13.34 8.66
C ALA A 30 -10.78 -13.27 8.34
N GLU A 31 -11.64 -13.15 9.36
CA GLU A 31 -13.08 -13.01 9.16
C GLU A 31 -13.43 -11.72 8.38
N GLN A 32 -12.82 -10.60 8.75
CA GLN A 32 -13.00 -9.32 8.06
C GLN A 32 -12.56 -9.37 6.60
N ILE A 33 -11.45 -10.06 6.31
CA ILE A 33 -10.98 -10.30 4.94
C ILE A 33 -12.00 -11.12 4.16
N ALA A 34 -12.48 -12.25 4.71
CA ALA A 34 -13.45 -13.09 4.04
C ALA A 34 -14.74 -12.33 3.69
N ILE A 35 -15.28 -11.57 4.65
CA ILE A 35 -16.49 -10.76 4.43
C ILE A 35 -16.24 -9.68 3.37
N ALA A 36 -15.13 -8.94 3.46
CA ALA A 36 -14.81 -7.90 2.49
C ALA A 36 -14.60 -8.49 1.08
N ASP A 37 -14.00 -9.67 0.97
CA ASP A 37 -13.79 -10.36 -0.30
C ASP A 37 -15.11 -10.72 -0.96
N LEU A 38 -16.03 -11.32 -0.19
CA LEU A 38 -17.39 -11.65 -0.63
C LEU A 38 -18.16 -10.41 -1.06
N MET A 39 -18.15 -9.34 -0.25
CA MET A 39 -18.82 -8.08 -0.59
C MET A 39 -18.25 -7.44 -1.86
N SER A 40 -16.96 -7.61 -2.10
CA SER A 40 -16.29 -7.06 -3.28
C SER A 40 -16.45 -7.93 -4.52
N GLY A 41 -16.86 -9.20 -4.39
CA GLY A 41 -16.84 -10.15 -5.49
C GLY A 41 -15.41 -10.52 -5.92
N GLY A 42 -14.49 -10.71 -4.96
CA GLY A 42 -13.12 -11.12 -5.25
C GLY A 42 -12.21 -10.00 -5.75
N ARG A 43 -12.42 -8.76 -5.30
CA ARG A 43 -11.67 -7.57 -5.75
C ARG A 43 -10.78 -6.96 -4.66
N ILE A 44 -10.68 -7.57 -3.49
CA ILE A 44 -9.85 -7.02 -2.42
C ILE A 44 -8.43 -7.57 -2.47
N ASN A 45 -7.50 -6.74 -2.01
CA ASN A 45 -6.16 -7.13 -1.65
C ASN A 45 -5.82 -6.50 -0.29
N VAL A 46 -5.08 -7.22 0.56
CA VAL A 46 -4.71 -6.73 1.88
C VAL A 46 -3.21 -6.87 2.07
N THR A 47 -2.55 -5.73 2.25
CA THR A 47 -1.14 -5.70 2.60
C THR A 47 -0.99 -5.73 4.11
N PHE A 48 -0.22 -6.69 4.61
CA PHE A 48 0.22 -6.70 6.01
C PHE A 48 1.54 -5.98 6.17
N GLY A 49 1.60 -5.05 7.12
CA GLY A 49 2.82 -4.38 7.56
C GLY A 49 3.19 -4.77 8.99
N ALA A 50 4.48 -4.77 9.31
CA ALA A 50 4.96 -5.07 10.65
C ALA A 50 4.76 -3.91 11.64
N GLY A 51 4.58 -2.68 11.14
CA GLY A 51 4.55 -1.48 11.96
C GLY A 51 5.93 -1.07 12.48
N TYR A 52 6.08 0.23 12.74
CA TYR A 52 7.36 0.81 13.17
C TYR A 52 7.22 1.86 14.28
N VAL A 53 6.01 2.36 14.55
CA VAL A 53 5.77 3.42 15.54
C VAL A 53 5.66 2.82 16.94
N ALA A 54 6.63 3.09 17.81
CA ALA A 54 6.70 2.51 19.15
C ALA A 54 5.51 2.89 20.05
N SER A 55 5.00 4.12 19.93
CA SER A 55 3.86 4.59 20.73
C SER A 55 2.56 3.85 20.38
N GLU A 56 2.34 3.47 19.12
CA GLU A 56 1.20 2.63 18.72
C GLU A 56 1.28 1.25 19.38
N PHE A 57 2.46 0.63 19.36
CA PHE A 57 2.67 -0.66 20.02
C PHE A 57 2.39 -0.58 21.52
N ALA A 58 2.90 0.46 22.20
CA ALA A 58 2.64 0.69 23.61
C ALA A 58 1.14 0.88 23.91
N MET A 59 0.39 1.58 23.04
CA MET A 59 -1.06 1.78 23.18
C MET A 59 -1.85 0.47 23.16
N PHE A 60 -1.38 -0.54 22.44
CA PHE A 60 -1.97 -1.88 22.40
C PHE A 60 -1.30 -2.88 23.36
N GLY A 61 -0.43 -2.41 24.26
CA GLY A 61 0.27 -3.25 25.22
C GLY A 61 1.23 -4.26 24.58
N LYS A 62 1.78 -3.95 23.40
CA LYS A 62 2.70 -4.80 22.65
C LYS A 62 4.10 -4.21 22.59
N SER A 63 5.11 -5.08 22.46
CA SER A 63 6.49 -4.66 22.23
C SER A 63 6.80 -4.58 20.75
N LEU A 64 7.47 -3.51 20.34
CA LEU A 64 7.98 -3.37 18.97
C LEU A 64 8.97 -4.50 18.61
N ALA A 65 9.69 -5.04 19.60
CA ALA A 65 10.63 -6.14 19.42
C ALA A 65 9.93 -7.43 18.94
N ASP A 66 8.67 -7.64 19.32
CA ASP A 66 7.92 -8.85 18.99
C ASP A 66 7.24 -8.79 17.61
N ARG A 67 7.26 -7.62 16.94
CA ARG A 67 6.49 -7.36 15.71
C ARG A 67 6.72 -8.40 14.61
N ALA A 68 7.96 -8.87 14.44
CA ALA A 68 8.29 -9.83 13.40
C ALA A 68 7.69 -11.22 13.69
N LYS A 69 7.76 -11.65 14.95
CA LYS A 69 7.17 -12.90 15.42
C LYS A 69 5.65 -12.85 15.31
N LEU A 70 5.04 -11.77 15.79
CA LEU A 70 3.58 -11.55 15.74
C LEU A 70 3.06 -11.49 14.30
N MET A 71 3.83 -10.88 13.40
CA MET A 71 3.46 -10.84 11.99
C MET A 71 3.49 -12.24 11.36
N ASP A 72 4.55 -13.03 11.63
CA ASP A 72 4.68 -14.38 11.07
C ASP A 72 3.57 -15.31 11.58
N SER A 73 3.32 -15.34 12.90
CA SER A 73 2.26 -16.17 13.49
C SER A 73 0.86 -15.71 13.06
N GLY A 74 0.66 -14.40 12.90
CA GLY A 74 -0.57 -13.82 12.41
C GLY A 74 -0.87 -14.22 10.96
N ILE A 75 0.13 -14.14 10.08
CA ILE A 75 -0.02 -14.56 8.67
C ILE A 75 -0.35 -16.05 8.58
N GLU A 76 0.34 -16.90 9.33
CA GLU A 76 0.07 -18.34 9.37
C GLU A 76 -1.37 -18.63 9.81
N THR A 77 -1.82 -18.00 10.89
CA THR A 77 -3.19 -18.12 11.41
C THR A 77 -4.21 -17.70 10.36
N ILE A 78 -4.00 -16.56 9.71
CA ILE A 78 -4.91 -16.02 8.68
C ILE A 78 -4.98 -16.95 7.47
N ILE A 79 -3.85 -17.45 6.97
CA ILE A 79 -3.85 -18.36 5.82
C ILE A 79 -4.66 -19.61 6.13
N ARG A 80 -4.41 -20.27 7.28
CA ARG A 80 -5.12 -21.48 7.68
C ARG A 80 -6.61 -21.24 7.85
N ALA A 81 -6.97 -20.12 8.50
CA ALA A 81 -8.36 -19.71 8.68
C ALA A 81 -9.08 -19.47 7.34
N LEU A 82 -8.45 -18.77 6.40
CA LEU A 82 -9.01 -18.50 5.07
C LEU A 82 -9.05 -19.73 4.16
N ARG A 83 -8.22 -20.76 4.41
CA ARG A 83 -8.36 -22.10 3.79
C ARG A 83 -9.51 -22.92 4.39
N GLY A 84 -10.11 -22.41 5.45
CA GLY A 84 -11.24 -23.03 6.13
C GLY A 84 -10.89 -24.18 7.05
N GLU A 85 -9.62 -24.29 7.45
CA GLU A 85 -9.16 -25.24 8.46
C GLU A 85 -9.85 -25.00 9.81
N THR A 86 -9.97 -26.07 10.60
CA THR A 86 -10.31 -25.99 12.02
C THR A 86 -9.07 -26.36 12.82
N PHE A 87 -8.65 -25.47 13.72
CA PHE A 87 -7.38 -25.61 14.44
C PHE A 87 -7.37 -24.86 15.76
N GLU A 88 -6.37 -25.12 16.60
CA GLU A 88 -6.10 -24.35 17.81
C GLU A 88 -5.06 -23.26 17.52
N ALA A 89 -5.33 -22.03 17.98
CA ALA A 89 -4.39 -20.91 17.95
C ALA A 89 -4.45 -20.17 19.28
N ASP A 90 -3.30 -19.95 19.92
CA ASP A 90 -3.21 -19.30 21.23
C ASP A 90 -4.14 -19.92 22.31
N GLY A 91 -4.30 -21.25 22.27
CA GLY A 91 -5.11 -22.01 23.24
C GLY A 91 -6.63 -21.88 23.07
N ARG A 92 -7.11 -21.42 21.91
CA ARG A 92 -8.52 -21.40 21.55
C ARG A 92 -8.80 -22.06 20.20
N PRO A 93 -9.97 -22.70 20.03
CA PRO A 93 -10.40 -23.24 18.76
C PRO A 93 -10.74 -22.11 17.77
N VAL A 94 -10.28 -22.28 16.54
CA VAL A 94 -10.47 -21.36 15.41
C VAL A 94 -11.17 -22.09 14.28
N CYS A 95 -12.27 -21.51 13.81
CA CYS A 95 -12.96 -21.90 12.59
C CYS A 95 -13.62 -20.65 11.99
N VAL A 96 -13.02 -20.08 10.95
CA VAL A 96 -13.53 -18.86 10.31
C VAL A 96 -14.50 -19.22 9.19
N ARG A 97 -15.68 -18.62 9.21
CA ARG A 97 -16.70 -18.67 8.16
C ARG A 97 -17.40 -17.31 8.06
N PRO A 98 -17.92 -16.90 6.90
CA PRO A 98 -17.83 -17.59 5.60
C PRO A 98 -16.39 -17.58 5.04
N LEU A 99 -16.14 -18.34 3.96
CA LEU A 99 -14.84 -18.34 3.27
C LEU A 99 -14.83 -17.28 2.16
N PRO A 100 -13.65 -16.70 1.84
CA PRO A 100 -13.51 -15.80 0.70
C PRO A 100 -13.75 -16.52 -0.64
N ILE A 101 -13.95 -15.73 -1.69
CA ILE A 101 -14.00 -16.18 -3.09
C ILE A 101 -12.58 -16.47 -3.59
N GLN A 102 -11.65 -15.55 -3.32
CA GLN A 102 -10.25 -15.66 -3.70
C GLN A 102 -9.47 -16.57 -2.74
N LYS A 103 -8.39 -17.18 -3.22
CA LYS A 103 -7.45 -17.92 -2.36
C LYS A 103 -6.64 -16.94 -1.49
N PRO A 104 -6.12 -17.37 -0.32
CA PRO A 104 -5.33 -16.49 0.55
C PRO A 104 -4.16 -15.82 -0.16
N GLU A 105 -3.44 -16.56 -1.01
CA GLU A 105 -2.31 -16.07 -1.80
C GLU A 105 -2.67 -15.03 -2.89
N GLU A 106 -3.94 -14.98 -3.31
CA GLU A 106 -4.46 -13.99 -4.27
C GLU A 106 -4.89 -12.70 -3.56
N ILE A 107 -5.23 -12.78 -2.27
CA ILE A 107 -5.70 -11.66 -1.45
C ILE A 107 -4.52 -10.95 -0.78
N ILE A 108 -3.60 -11.70 -0.18
CA ILE A 108 -2.66 -11.18 0.80
C ILE A 108 -1.34 -10.75 0.15
N LEU A 109 -0.87 -9.57 0.55
CA LEU A 109 0.47 -9.07 0.28
C LEU A 109 1.23 -8.82 1.59
N VAL A 110 2.55 -8.90 1.53
CA VAL A 110 3.43 -8.41 2.60
C VAL A 110 4.04 -7.08 2.16
N GLY A 111 3.98 -6.08 3.04
CA GLY A 111 4.57 -4.76 2.81
C GLY A 111 5.90 -4.57 3.54
N GLY A 112 6.79 -3.74 2.99
CA GLY A 112 7.92 -3.20 3.76
C GLY A 112 9.11 -2.70 2.94
N GLY A 113 10.03 -2.03 3.64
CA GLY A 113 11.23 -1.42 3.08
C GLY A 113 12.54 -2.18 3.34
N VAL A 114 12.49 -3.43 3.79
CA VAL A 114 13.70 -4.24 4.09
C VAL A 114 13.66 -5.61 3.43
N LYS A 115 14.84 -6.20 3.16
CA LYS A 115 14.99 -7.54 2.55
C LYS A 115 14.23 -8.63 3.32
N ALA A 116 14.11 -8.50 4.65
CA ALA A 116 13.34 -9.43 5.47
C ALA A 116 11.85 -9.48 5.08
N SER A 117 11.26 -8.38 4.61
CA SER A 117 9.86 -8.37 4.14
C SER A 117 9.70 -9.12 2.82
N ALA A 118 10.64 -8.97 1.87
CA ALA A 118 10.64 -9.72 0.61
C ALA A 118 10.77 -11.23 0.86
N ARG A 119 11.72 -11.63 1.71
CA ARG A 119 11.91 -13.03 2.14
C ARG A 119 10.65 -13.60 2.79
N ARG A 120 9.99 -12.83 3.66
CA ARG A 120 8.73 -13.24 4.30
C ARG A 120 7.63 -13.49 3.28
N ALA A 121 7.45 -12.57 2.33
CA ALA A 121 6.46 -12.71 1.26
C ALA A 121 6.68 -14.00 0.47
N ALA A 122 7.91 -14.23 0.01
CA ALA A 122 8.29 -15.43 -0.75
C ALA A 122 8.10 -16.73 0.06
N ARG A 123 8.54 -16.76 1.33
CA ARG A 123 8.43 -17.94 2.21
C ARG A 123 6.98 -18.38 2.40
N PHE A 124 6.05 -17.44 2.59
CA PHE A 124 4.63 -17.73 2.71
C PHE A 124 3.93 -17.92 1.35
N GLY A 125 4.57 -17.57 0.23
CA GLY A 125 3.98 -17.61 -1.11
C GLY A 125 2.89 -16.57 -1.32
N LEU A 126 3.12 -15.37 -0.80
CA LEU A 126 2.18 -14.26 -0.85
C LEU A 126 2.68 -13.19 -1.83
N GLY A 127 1.78 -12.26 -2.18
CA GLY A 127 2.16 -11.08 -2.91
C GLY A 127 3.09 -10.14 -2.11
N PHE A 128 3.66 -9.15 -2.79
CA PHE A 128 4.62 -8.23 -2.18
C PHE A 128 4.39 -6.78 -2.58
N LEU A 129 4.29 -5.89 -1.58
CA LEU A 129 4.20 -4.44 -1.76
C LEU A 129 5.50 -3.78 -1.25
N PRO A 130 6.56 -3.72 -2.08
CA PRO A 130 7.82 -3.10 -1.69
C PRO A 130 7.70 -1.58 -1.54
N MET A 131 8.45 -1.01 -0.60
CA MET A 131 8.61 0.44 -0.49
C MET A 131 9.73 1.01 -1.37
N VAL A 132 10.68 0.18 -1.81
CA VAL A 132 11.79 0.59 -2.68
C VAL A 132 11.98 -0.42 -3.83
N PRO A 133 12.38 0.03 -5.04
CA PRO A 133 12.46 -0.82 -6.23
C PRO A 133 13.35 -2.06 -6.08
N ASP A 134 14.51 -1.92 -5.44
CA ASP A 134 15.51 -2.99 -5.29
C ASP A 134 14.99 -4.24 -4.56
N LEU A 135 13.93 -4.10 -3.77
CA LEU A 135 13.33 -5.23 -3.07
C LEU A 135 12.53 -6.16 -3.98
N VAL A 136 12.14 -5.71 -5.18
CA VAL A 136 11.44 -6.54 -6.16
C VAL A 136 12.34 -7.70 -6.58
N ASP A 137 13.60 -7.43 -6.92
CA ASP A 137 14.53 -8.48 -7.37
C ASP A 137 14.86 -9.46 -6.24
N VAL A 138 14.95 -8.96 -5.00
CA VAL A 138 15.09 -9.81 -3.81
C VAL A 138 13.86 -10.72 -3.67
N TYR A 139 12.65 -10.20 -3.82
CA TYR A 139 11.43 -11.00 -3.74
C TYR A 139 11.39 -12.08 -4.84
N LEU A 140 11.67 -11.72 -6.08
CA LEU A 140 11.67 -12.65 -7.22
C LEU A 140 12.72 -13.76 -7.05
N GLU A 141 13.92 -13.43 -6.57
CA GLU A 141 14.97 -14.41 -6.26
C GLU A 141 14.54 -15.36 -5.14
N GLU A 142 13.95 -14.85 -4.06
CA GLU A 142 13.49 -15.68 -2.93
C GLU A 142 12.30 -16.57 -3.33
N CYS A 143 11.39 -16.10 -4.20
CA CYS A 143 10.35 -16.93 -4.80
C CYS A 143 10.95 -18.12 -5.56
N ARG A 144 11.95 -17.86 -6.42
CA ARG A 144 12.67 -18.91 -7.16
C ARG A 144 13.35 -19.91 -6.23
N LYS A 145 14.04 -19.46 -5.18
CA LYS A 145 14.67 -20.34 -4.17
C LYS A 145 13.68 -21.24 -3.46
N HIS A 146 12.46 -20.76 -3.23
CA HIS A 146 11.39 -21.54 -2.62
C HIS A 146 10.59 -22.39 -3.62
N GLY A 147 10.94 -22.37 -4.91
CA GLY A 147 10.21 -23.10 -5.96
C GLY A 147 8.78 -22.59 -6.15
N ARG A 148 8.55 -21.29 -5.95
CA ARG A 148 7.23 -20.66 -6.02
C ARG A 148 7.19 -19.63 -7.13
N GLU A 149 6.05 -19.58 -7.84
CA GLU A 149 5.75 -18.46 -8.71
C GLU A 149 5.50 -17.19 -7.88
N PRO A 150 5.98 -16.01 -8.33
CA PRO A 150 5.66 -14.75 -7.70
C PRO A 150 4.15 -14.46 -7.71
N GLY A 151 3.61 -14.00 -6.57
CA GLY A 151 2.24 -13.52 -6.46
C GLY A 151 2.05 -12.13 -7.06
N LEU A 152 0.97 -11.44 -6.65
CA LEU A 152 0.80 -10.02 -7.00
C LEU A 152 1.92 -9.18 -6.37
N TYR A 153 2.63 -8.41 -7.18
CA TYR A 153 3.62 -7.45 -6.69
C TYR A 153 3.61 -6.17 -7.50
N PHE A 154 4.13 -5.11 -6.90
CA PHE A 154 4.23 -3.78 -7.50
C PHE A 154 5.70 -3.37 -7.62
N ARG A 155 6.02 -2.61 -8.67
CA ARG A 155 7.29 -1.89 -8.82
C ARG A 155 7.04 -0.42 -8.46
N PRO A 156 7.52 0.06 -7.30
CA PRO A 156 7.16 1.38 -6.81
C PRO A 156 7.85 2.45 -7.66
N MET A 157 7.06 3.40 -8.16
CA MET A 157 7.62 4.68 -8.62
C MET A 157 7.85 5.54 -7.38
N LEU A 158 9.11 5.88 -7.12
CA LEU A 158 9.47 6.65 -5.92
C LEU A 158 9.06 8.12 -6.02
N ILE A 159 8.94 8.65 -7.24
CA ILE A 159 8.69 10.06 -7.50
C ILE A 159 7.81 10.20 -8.76
N PRO A 160 6.67 10.91 -8.70
CA PRO A 160 6.03 11.44 -7.50
C PRO A 160 5.23 10.37 -6.73
N ILE A 161 5.18 10.48 -5.40
CA ILE A 161 4.34 9.64 -4.52
C ILE A 161 2.86 10.05 -4.53
N SER A 162 2.56 11.26 -5.03
CA SER A 162 1.20 11.71 -5.31
C SER A 162 1.18 12.81 -6.36
N ILE A 163 0.26 12.68 -7.31
CA ILE A 163 -0.01 13.63 -8.38
C ILE A 163 -1.34 14.34 -8.09
N HIS A 164 -1.35 15.66 -8.23
CA HIS A 164 -2.53 16.50 -8.32
C HIS A 164 -2.64 17.03 -9.74
N LEU A 165 -3.67 16.60 -10.49
CA LEU A 165 -3.91 17.13 -11.82
C LEU A 165 -4.56 18.51 -11.74
N CYS A 166 -4.06 19.42 -12.58
CA CYS A 166 -4.49 20.81 -12.63
C CYS A 166 -4.32 21.36 -14.04
N GLU A 167 -4.99 22.47 -14.35
CA GLU A 167 -4.82 23.16 -15.64
C GLU A 167 -3.60 24.10 -15.62
N ASP A 168 -3.25 24.61 -14.43
CA ASP A 168 -2.13 25.51 -14.17
C ASP A 168 -1.28 24.93 -13.04
N PRO A 169 -0.04 24.48 -13.32
CA PRO A 169 0.85 23.87 -12.33
C PRO A 169 1.19 24.77 -11.14
N GLU A 170 1.30 26.09 -11.31
CA GLU A 170 1.60 27.01 -10.20
C GLU A 170 0.41 27.10 -9.24
N ARG A 171 -0.80 27.22 -9.79
CA ARG A 171 -2.03 27.21 -8.98
C ARG A 171 -2.27 25.85 -8.33
N GLY A 172 -2.02 24.77 -9.06
CA GLY A 172 -2.11 23.41 -8.52
C GLY A 172 -1.14 23.20 -7.36
N TRP A 173 0.10 23.67 -7.49
CA TRP A 173 1.09 23.61 -6.42
C TRP A 173 0.65 24.41 -5.20
N ALA A 174 0.24 25.67 -5.40
CA ALA A 174 -0.25 26.54 -4.33
C ALA A 174 -1.44 25.92 -3.56
N ALA A 175 -2.28 25.11 -4.23
CA ALA A 175 -3.39 24.42 -3.59
C ALA A 175 -2.94 23.27 -2.66
N ILE A 176 -1.88 22.53 -3.03
CA ILE A 176 -1.45 21.33 -2.30
C ILE A 176 -0.28 21.56 -1.35
N GLU A 177 0.49 22.64 -1.52
CA GLU A 177 1.77 22.86 -0.85
C GLU A 177 1.70 22.69 0.67
N ARG A 178 0.77 23.39 1.35
CA ARG A 178 0.63 23.26 2.81
C ARG A 178 0.33 21.83 3.27
N HIS A 179 -0.37 21.05 2.44
CA HIS A 179 -0.76 19.68 2.75
C HIS A 179 0.39 18.71 2.51
N ALA A 180 1.14 18.91 1.43
CA ALA A 180 2.39 18.22 1.16
C ALA A 180 3.42 18.44 2.28
N ILE A 181 3.58 19.69 2.73
CA ILE A 181 4.44 20.07 3.87
C ILE A 181 4.01 19.34 5.13
N HIS A 182 2.71 19.34 5.43
CA HIS A 182 2.17 18.67 6.61
C HIS A 182 2.50 17.18 6.60
N VAL A 183 2.21 16.47 5.50
CA VAL A 183 2.49 15.03 5.37
C VAL A 183 3.95 14.74 5.62
N ILE A 184 4.87 15.44 4.94
CA ILE A 184 6.30 15.16 5.09
C ILE A 184 6.79 15.48 6.50
N THR A 185 6.30 16.57 7.10
CA THR A 185 6.67 16.95 8.46
C THR A 185 6.26 15.89 9.47
N GLU A 186 5.06 15.30 9.36
CA GLU A 186 4.63 14.23 10.25
C GLU A 186 5.45 12.94 10.05
N TYR A 187 5.71 12.55 8.80
CA TYR A 187 6.54 11.38 8.52
C TYR A 187 8.01 11.56 8.95
N ALA A 188 8.54 12.78 8.86
CA ALA A 188 9.89 13.10 9.34
C ALA A 188 9.99 12.96 10.86
N LYS A 189 8.98 13.40 11.62
CA LYS A 189 8.92 13.19 13.08
C LYS A 189 8.98 11.71 13.46
N TRP A 190 8.22 10.86 12.77
CA TRP A 190 8.27 9.42 13.02
C TRP A 190 9.61 8.81 12.63
N ALA A 191 10.20 9.24 11.52
CA ALA A 191 11.52 8.78 11.09
C ALA A 191 12.63 9.17 12.07
N GLU A 192 12.55 10.37 12.65
CA GLU A 192 13.48 10.85 13.68
C GLU A 192 13.36 10.01 14.97
N GLN A 193 12.14 9.67 15.39
CA GLN A 193 11.91 8.79 16.55
C GLN A 193 12.47 7.38 16.36
N GLU A 194 12.43 6.85 15.14
CA GLU A 194 13.07 5.58 14.77
C GLU A 194 14.60 5.67 14.67
N GLY A 195 15.15 6.87 14.48
CA GLY A 195 16.57 7.13 14.32
C GLY A 195 17.18 6.37 13.13
N ASP A 196 18.33 5.73 13.35
CA ASP A 196 19.07 5.02 12.30
C ASP A 196 18.33 3.82 11.71
N ALA A 197 17.33 3.29 12.42
CA ALA A 197 16.54 2.16 11.96
C ALA A 197 15.43 2.54 10.96
N SER A 198 15.11 3.83 10.80
CA SER A 198 14.03 4.25 9.89
C SER A 198 14.40 4.01 8.43
N ASN A 199 13.48 3.37 7.71
CA ASN A 199 13.52 3.25 6.25
C ASN A 199 12.53 4.22 5.58
N SER A 200 12.09 5.24 6.30
CA SER A 200 11.19 6.25 5.77
C SER A 200 11.87 7.02 4.63
N PRO A 201 11.23 7.18 3.46
CA PRO A 201 11.75 8.04 2.40
C PRO A 201 11.81 9.52 2.83
N PHE A 202 11.22 9.86 3.97
CA PHE A 202 11.15 11.22 4.52
C PHE A 202 12.22 11.53 5.57
N LYS A 203 13.08 10.57 5.93
CA LYS A 203 14.10 10.72 7.00
C LYS A 203 15.05 11.92 6.79
N SER A 204 15.25 12.35 5.55
CA SER A 204 16.18 13.44 5.18
C SER A 204 15.49 14.70 4.65
N LEU A 205 14.16 14.77 4.71
CA LEU A 205 13.39 15.92 4.24
C LEU A 205 12.98 16.78 5.43
N THR A 206 13.96 17.52 5.95
CA THR A 206 13.80 18.40 7.11
C THR A 206 13.47 19.84 6.72
N ASP A 207 13.58 20.19 5.43
CA ASP A 207 13.23 21.51 4.91
C ASP A 207 12.00 21.47 3.98
N PRO A 208 10.83 21.91 4.48
CA PRO A 208 9.62 22.12 3.70
C PRO A 208 9.79 22.98 2.43
N ALA A 209 10.78 23.88 2.40
CA ALA A 209 11.03 24.74 1.24
C ALA A 209 11.64 23.99 0.04
N VAL A 210 12.19 22.78 0.27
CA VAL A 210 12.83 21.97 -0.78
C VAL A 210 11.85 20.97 -1.41
N LEU A 211 10.60 20.90 -0.93
CA LEU A 211 9.64 19.87 -1.35
C LEU A 211 9.30 19.89 -2.83
N ARG A 212 9.19 21.10 -3.41
CA ARG A 212 8.93 21.23 -4.84
C ARG A 212 10.09 20.68 -5.67
N GLN A 213 11.33 20.88 -5.21
CA GLN A 213 12.54 20.39 -5.89
C GLN A 213 12.77 18.90 -5.68
N ALA A 214 12.33 18.35 -4.54
CA ALA A 214 12.39 16.92 -4.25
C ALA A 214 11.49 16.08 -5.17
N GLY A 215 10.52 16.70 -5.85
CA GLY A 215 9.63 16.06 -6.83
C GLY A 215 8.63 15.06 -6.26
N LEU A 216 8.63 14.81 -4.95
CA LEU A 216 7.78 13.83 -4.29
C LEU A 216 6.30 14.08 -4.52
N PHE A 217 5.89 15.34 -4.56
CA PHE A 217 4.55 15.74 -4.95
C PHE A 217 4.60 16.46 -6.27
N ALA A 218 3.59 16.21 -7.10
CA ALA A 218 3.48 16.78 -8.43
C ALA A 218 2.16 17.53 -8.57
N ALA A 219 2.23 18.76 -9.06
CA ALA A 219 1.10 19.46 -9.66
C ALA A 219 1.32 19.44 -11.17
N TRP A 220 0.58 18.58 -11.87
CA TRP A 220 0.79 18.28 -13.30
C TRP A 220 -0.43 18.62 -14.12
N THR A 221 -0.23 19.00 -15.37
CA THR A 221 -1.29 19.01 -16.38
C THR A 221 -1.61 17.59 -16.86
N PRO A 222 -2.78 17.37 -17.48
CA PRO A 222 -3.04 16.13 -18.22
C PRO A 222 -1.96 15.77 -19.24
N ASP A 223 -1.39 16.77 -19.92
CA ASP A 223 -0.34 16.55 -20.93
C ASP A 223 0.99 16.17 -20.27
N ASP A 224 1.33 16.77 -19.12
CA ASP A 224 2.48 16.34 -18.31
C ASP A 224 2.34 14.87 -17.89
N LEU A 225 1.15 14.46 -17.44
CA LEU A 225 0.88 13.06 -17.09
C LEU A 225 1.10 12.12 -18.30
N LEU A 226 0.58 12.49 -19.48
CA LEU A 226 0.74 11.70 -20.69
C LEU A 226 2.21 11.61 -21.14
N ALA A 227 2.97 12.71 -20.98
CA ALA A 227 4.39 12.73 -21.29
C ALA A 227 5.22 11.79 -20.39
N ARG A 228 4.68 11.39 -19.23
CA ARG A 228 5.31 10.47 -18.27
C ARG A 228 4.96 9.00 -18.50
N VAL A 229 4.07 8.69 -19.44
CA VAL A 229 3.70 7.30 -19.76
C VAL A 229 4.91 6.42 -20.08
N PRO A 230 5.93 6.88 -20.84
CA PRO A 230 7.13 6.08 -21.09
C PRO A 230 7.94 5.72 -19.84
N ASP A 231 7.75 6.44 -18.72
CA ASP A 231 8.44 6.16 -17.45
C ASP A 231 7.77 4.98 -16.69
N VAL A 232 6.56 4.56 -17.10
CA VAL A 232 5.82 3.46 -16.49
C VAL A 232 6.39 2.12 -16.97
N VAL A 233 6.98 1.38 -16.04
CA VAL A 233 7.45 0.01 -16.26
C VAL A 233 6.40 -1.03 -15.84
N ASP A 234 6.59 -2.28 -16.22
CA ASP A 234 5.74 -3.41 -15.80
C ASP A 234 5.45 -3.37 -14.28
N ARG A 235 4.17 -3.50 -13.93
CA ARG A 235 3.67 -3.49 -12.54
C ARG A 235 3.98 -2.22 -11.74
N SER A 236 4.29 -1.11 -12.40
CA SER A 236 4.31 0.23 -11.81
C SER A 236 3.04 1.01 -12.16
N GLY A 237 2.89 2.23 -11.63
CA GLY A 237 1.75 3.07 -11.95
C GLY A 237 1.78 4.41 -11.25
N PHE A 238 0.91 5.31 -11.72
CA PHE A 238 0.74 6.65 -11.17
C PHE A 238 -0.08 6.62 -9.88
N ALA A 239 0.36 7.40 -8.89
CA ALA A 239 -0.31 7.53 -7.60
C ALA A 239 -1.02 8.88 -7.49
N PHE A 240 -2.27 8.85 -7.02
CA PHE A 240 -3.08 10.03 -6.77
C PHE A 240 -3.62 9.99 -5.34
N GLN A 241 -3.46 11.08 -4.59
CA GLN A 241 -4.03 11.24 -3.25
C GLN A 241 -4.95 12.45 -3.23
N PRO A 242 -6.23 12.30 -3.65
CA PRO A 242 -7.15 13.43 -3.80
C PRO A 242 -7.50 14.14 -2.48
N LEU A 243 -7.16 13.54 -1.33
CA LEU A 243 -7.35 14.10 0.01
C LEU A 243 -6.02 14.28 0.75
N LEU A 244 -4.92 14.48 0.00
CA LEU A 244 -3.56 14.63 0.50
C LEU A 244 -3.52 15.56 1.72
N GLY A 245 -3.05 15.07 2.88
CA GLY A 245 -2.86 15.89 4.08
C GLY A 245 -4.11 16.69 4.51
N GLY A 246 -5.32 16.21 4.23
CA GLY A 246 -6.56 16.92 4.51
C GLY A 246 -6.96 17.96 3.45
N LEU A 247 -6.48 17.81 2.21
CA LEU A 247 -6.96 18.58 1.06
C LEU A 247 -8.48 18.48 0.95
N SER A 248 -9.15 19.59 0.61
CA SER A 248 -10.61 19.59 0.56
C SER A 248 -11.13 18.62 -0.49
N PRO A 249 -12.27 17.95 -0.25
CA PRO A 249 -12.89 17.09 -1.25
C PRO A 249 -13.16 17.82 -2.57
N GLU A 250 -13.53 19.11 -2.52
CA GLU A 250 -13.76 19.92 -3.71
C GLU A 250 -12.51 20.02 -4.59
N GLU A 251 -11.36 20.31 -3.99
CA GLU A 251 -10.09 20.41 -4.72
C GLU A 251 -9.63 19.05 -5.24
N GLY A 252 -9.76 17.99 -4.41
CA GLY A 252 -9.51 16.62 -4.86
C GLY A 252 -10.37 16.21 -6.06
N TRP A 253 -11.64 16.61 -6.08
CA TRP A 253 -12.55 16.34 -7.19
C TRP A 253 -12.16 17.04 -8.49
N LYS A 254 -11.53 18.23 -8.44
CA LYS A 254 -11.04 18.89 -9.66
C LYS A 254 -9.98 18.03 -10.35
N SER A 255 -9.00 17.54 -9.58
CA SER A 255 -7.96 16.63 -10.06
C SER A 255 -8.54 15.32 -10.59
N LEU A 256 -9.47 14.69 -9.87
CA LEU A 256 -10.10 13.43 -10.31
C LEU A 256 -10.95 13.58 -11.58
N LYS A 257 -11.62 14.72 -11.79
CA LYS A 257 -12.36 14.98 -13.03
C LYS A 257 -11.43 15.17 -14.22
N LEU A 258 -10.30 15.86 -14.03
CA LEU A 258 -9.26 15.95 -15.05
C LEU A 258 -8.69 14.56 -15.36
N LEU A 259 -8.48 13.73 -14.34
CA LEU A 259 -8.08 12.34 -14.52
C LEU A 259 -9.10 11.58 -15.38
N GLU A 260 -10.38 11.59 -14.99
CA GLU A 260 -11.46 10.94 -15.75
C GLU A 260 -11.46 11.34 -17.23
N GLN A 261 -11.35 12.64 -17.53
CA GLN A 261 -11.29 13.15 -18.91
C GLN A 261 -10.03 12.69 -19.66
N THR A 262 -8.92 12.49 -18.95
CA THR A 262 -7.63 12.07 -19.51
C THR A 262 -7.55 10.56 -19.72
N MET A 263 -8.38 9.76 -19.03
CA MET A 263 -8.29 8.29 -19.05
C MET A 263 -8.33 7.65 -20.43
N PRO A 264 -9.17 8.07 -21.39
CA PRO A 264 -9.14 7.48 -22.73
C PRO A 264 -7.77 7.62 -23.41
N LYS A 265 -7.15 8.82 -23.32
CA LYS A 265 -5.81 9.08 -23.88
C LYS A 265 -4.74 8.32 -23.11
N LEU A 266 -4.82 8.29 -21.78
CA LEU A 266 -3.86 7.57 -20.95
C LEU A 266 -3.86 6.07 -21.27
N LYS A 267 -5.04 5.46 -21.39
CA LYS A 267 -5.16 4.04 -21.77
C LYS A 267 -4.58 3.76 -23.15
N ALA A 268 -4.86 4.63 -24.12
CA ALA A 268 -4.31 4.49 -25.47
C ALA A 268 -2.78 4.63 -25.50
N ALA A 269 -2.23 5.55 -24.72
CA ALA A 269 -0.79 5.75 -24.61
C ALA A 269 -0.09 4.56 -23.94
N ILE A 270 -0.66 4.00 -22.86
CA ILE A 270 -0.12 2.81 -22.18
C ILE A 270 -0.17 1.60 -23.13
N ALA A 271 -1.29 1.38 -23.82
CA ALA A 271 -1.43 0.27 -24.76
C ALA A 271 -0.49 0.35 -25.98
N ALA A 272 0.11 1.51 -26.24
CA ALA A 272 1.10 1.69 -27.31
C ALA A 272 2.54 1.40 -26.87
N LEU A 273 2.78 1.12 -25.58
CA LEU A 273 4.08 0.68 -25.06
C LEU A 273 4.28 -0.84 -25.17
N ASP A 274 3.19 -1.60 -25.28
CA ASP A 274 3.15 -3.06 -25.44
C ASP A 274 3.33 -3.48 -26.92
#